data_AF-A0A2H5WMG5-F1
#
_entry.id   AF-A0A2H5WMG5-F1
#
_cell.length_a   1.000
_cell.length_b   1.000
_cell.length_c   1.000
_cell.angle_alpha   90.00
_cell.angle_beta   90.00
_cell.angle_gamma   90.00
#
_symmetry.space_group_name_H-M   'P 1'
#
loop_
_entity.id
_entity.type
_entity.pdbx_description
1 polymer ?
#
loop_
_entity_poly.entity_id
_entity_poly.type
_entity_poly.pdbx_seq_one_letter_code
_entity_poly.pdbx_strand_id
1 'polypeptide(L)'
;MKIEAYYRPHRSSARIAEIEGPPLRELGGTFWVFLHNPNRTPFVVSAIRLNGTPVEALTNGRGLNWFRLTPEPIPPRGVSLLILNAQRALLRQAPLTLEIFQREGAIHKAILPTDTSPLTLSYACTEGRTLTVWVRNDDPQRDWQIERLCVAGREVRFTTPQRTLAPSELTFLKARLPFQPEPHATLPLQLYGRSGEATTLTGGVVRPMNRHFPTGTWMTELWDAPDRMREWRERGFDTFVYSAENALTEREQQAFTETCPRLGVKALVFAGYPRPATAFIERHKANSHIAAYMIKDEPDWDDPNKHGMHIPTLCERIAQVFRDREVQVPLYLNLARSRRFGEFATIPDIACYDAYRVGAPMPDLSPDPWGNLLELAATYTEDLRANCEPLPFWVWAQGAHTWDERVWVNNQLGRACPTPEEIRVQLWLQLSRGAKGVLWFIGFDEARFRDYYMRSDALPQENRAQLVETLVQHGREAFEEQTRLNRFLEPLKPTILQTEWRPNAVRILRATRPERLDASLLIGERVALLWLTNLDYTRHPQGYRFATQRGIELEVSLPRWLKPKAAKLLAPQAGETPLKFALTGGKAILQIESLPEQVGLVWLQA
;
A
#
# COMPACT_ATOMS: atom_id res chain seq x y z
N MET A 1 23.43 -19.53 19.20
CA MET A 1 22.45 -19.02 18.22
C MET A 1 23.19 -18.15 17.20
N LYS A 2 22.84 -18.21 15.91
CA LYS A 2 23.36 -17.25 14.91
C LYS A 2 22.37 -16.10 14.78
N ILE A 3 22.86 -14.86 14.79
CA ILE A 3 22.07 -13.65 14.64
C ILE A 3 22.49 -12.97 13.35
N GLU A 4 21.54 -12.72 12.46
CA GLU A 4 21.74 -11.91 11.26
C GLU A 4 20.77 -10.75 11.28
N ALA A 5 21.19 -9.56 10.86
CA ALA A 5 20.35 -8.38 10.88
C ALA A 5 20.60 -7.51 9.66
N TYR A 6 19.57 -6.77 9.27
CA TYR A 6 19.73 -5.62 8.37
C TYR A 6 18.84 -4.48 8.86
N TYR A 7 19.20 -3.26 8.46
CA TYR A 7 18.47 -2.05 8.80
C TYR A 7 17.79 -1.48 7.57
N ARG A 8 16.56 -1.01 7.77
CA ARG A 8 15.82 -0.24 6.78
C ARG A 8 15.45 1.12 7.37
N PRO A 9 15.91 2.24 6.79
CA PRO A 9 15.50 3.56 7.23
C PRO A 9 14.02 3.79 6.93
N HIS A 10 13.35 4.55 7.79
CA HIS A 10 12.06 5.13 7.45
C HIS A 10 12.27 6.11 6.29
N ARG A 11 11.51 5.96 5.21
CA ARG A 11 11.54 6.85 4.06
C ARG A 11 10.33 7.78 4.07
N SER A 12 10.57 9.07 3.87
CA SER A 12 9.52 10.01 3.50
C SER A 12 10.04 11.11 2.58
N SER A 13 9.19 11.57 1.68
CA SER A 13 9.47 12.61 0.71
C SER A 13 9.44 14.01 1.34
N ALA A 14 10.42 14.84 1.00
CA ALA A 14 10.42 16.25 1.36
C ALA A 14 9.26 17.05 0.74
N ARG A 15 8.60 16.51 -0.28
CA ARG A 15 7.41 17.11 -0.89
C ARG A 15 6.16 17.01 0.00
N ILE A 16 6.14 16.06 0.94
CA ILE A 16 5.09 15.98 1.94
C ILE A 16 5.38 17.05 2.99
N ALA A 17 4.62 18.15 2.94
CA ALA A 17 4.82 19.32 3.78
C ALA A 17 3.76 19.40 4.89
N GLU A 18 3.77 18.41 5.78
CA GLU A 18 2.85 18.36 6.93
C GLU A 18 3.17 19.41 7.98
N ILE A 19 2.11 20.03 8.52
CA ILE A 19 2.20 21.02 9.59
C ILE A 19 2.50 20.34 10.94
N GLU A 20 1.84 19.21 11.23
CA GLU A 20 1.82 18.59 12.56
C GLU A 20 2.65 17.29 12.66
N GLY A 21 3.50 17.00 11.67
CA GLY A 21 4.32 15.79 11.61
C GLY A 21 5.77 15.97 12.11
N PRO A 22 6.48 14.87 12.47
CA PRO A 22 7.90 14.96 12.79
C PRO A 22 8.70 15.46 11.57
N PRO A 23 9.78 16.23 11.78
CA PRO A 23 10.65 16.62 10.68
C PRO A 23 11.42 15.40 10.14
N LEU A 24 11.79 15.40 8.86
CA LEU A 24 12.48 14.28 8.21
C LEU A 24 13.71 13.76 8.98
N ARG A 25 14.46 14.66 9.62
CA ARG A 25 15.66 14.33 10.42
C ARG A 25 15.38 13.56 11.71
N GLU A 26 14.13 13.54 12.17
CA GLU A 26 13.64 12.83 13.35
C GLU A 26 13.03 11.46 12.99
N LEU A 27 13.00 11.09 11.69
CA LEU A 27 12.51 9.78 11.27
C LEU A 27 13.49 8.67 11.68
N GLY A 28 12.91 7.56 12.14
CA GLY A 28 13.63 6.39 12.62
C GLY A 28 13.91 5.35 11.53
N GLY A 29 13.75 4.08 11.89
CA GLY A 29 13.90 2.96 10.97
C GLY A 29 13.60 1.62 11.64
N THR A 30 13.68 0.54 10.88
CA THR A 30 13.35 -0.80 11.35
C THR A 30 14.55 -1.72 11.21
N PHE A 31 14.91 -2.41 12.30
CA PHE A 31 15.82 -3.54 12.25
C PHE A 31 15.03 -4.83 12.06
N TRP A 32 15.50 -5.66 11.13
CA TRP A 32 14.98 -6.99 10.89
C TRP A 32 16.05 -7.99 11.32
N VAL A 33 15.80 -8.69 12.41
CA VAL A 33 16.78 -9.55 13.07
C VAL A 33 16.33 -11.01 13.00
N PHE A 34 17.11 -11.83 12.30
CA PHE A 34 16.88 -13.25 12.12
C PHE A 34 17.65 -14.03 13.20
N LEU A 35 16.91 -14.69 14.08
CA LEU A 35 17.42 -15.47 15.19
C LEU A 35 17.39 -16.95 14.82
N HIS A 36 18.54 -17.51 14.44
CA HIS A 36 18.65 -18.88 13.97
C HIS A 36 18.96 -19.84 15.13
N ASN A 37 18.02 -20.74 15.43
CA ASN A 37 18.20 -21.78 16.43
C ASN A 37 18.81 -23.04 15.80
N PRO A 38 20.09 -23.38 16.08
CA PRO A 38 20.71 -24.59 15.54
C PRO A 38 20.29 -25.87 16.29
N ASN A 39 19.65 -25.73 17.46
CA ASN A 39 19.36 -26.85 18.35
C ASN A 39 18.16 -27.67 17.86
N ARG A 40 18.07 -28.91 18.38
CA ARG A 40 16.92 -29.81 18.15
C ARG A 40 15.73 -29.52 19.06
N THR A 41 15.88 -28.59 20.00
CA THR A 41 14.85 -28.16 20.95
C THR A 41 14.49 -26.69 20.69
N PRO A 42 13.27 -26.26 21.05
CA PRO A 42 12.88 -24.86 20.94
C PRO A 42 13.77 -23.97 21.82
N PHE A 43 14.09 -22.76 21.35
CA PHE A 43 14.83 -21.78 22.13
C PHE A 43 13.83 -20.75 22.69
N VAL A 44 13.75 -20.66 24.01
CA VAL A 44 12.89 -19.70 24.72
C VAL A 44 13.71 -18.46 25.04
N VAL A 45 13.27 -17.31 24.53
CA VAL A 45 13.85 -16.01 24.86
C VAL A 45 13.33 -15.60 26.23
N SER A 46 14.23 -15.31 27.17
CA SER A 46 13.85 -14.84 28.52
C SER A 46 13.92 -13.32 28.65
N ALA A 47 14.76 -12.67 27.86
CA ALA A 47 14.84 -11.22 27.77
C ALA A 47 15.53 -10.80 26.47
N ILE A 48 15.21 -9.58 26.01
CA ILE A 48 15.87 -8.90 24.90
C ILE A 48 16.34 -7.54 25.42
N ARG A 49 17.60 -7.18 25.17
CA ARG A 49 18.15 -5.87 25.54
C ARG A 49 18.79 -5.18 24.35
N LEU A 50 18.68 -3.86 24.32
CA LEU A 50 19.44 -2.97 23.44
C LEU A 50 20.29 -2.05 24.32
N ASN A 51 21.61 -2.06 24.10
CA ASN A 51 22.58 -1.29 24.91
C ASN A 51 22.38 -1.51 26.42
N GLY A 52 22.16 -2.76 26.84
CA GLY A 52 21.91 -3.12 28.24
C GLY A 52 20.52 -2.78 28.79
N THR A 53 19.67 -2.10 28.02
CA THR A 53 18.30 -1.74 28.43
C THR A 53 17.28 -2.74 27.90
N PRO A 54 16.36 -3.30 28.72
CA PRO A 54 15.28 -4.16 28.24
C PRO A 54 14.43 -3.47 27.17
N VAL A 55 14.10 -4.19 26.09
CA VAL A 55 13.31 -3.61 24.98
C VAL A 55 11.93 -3.15 25.44
N GLU A 56 11.34 -3.82 26.42
CA GLU A 56 10.06 -3.46 27.03
C GLU A 56 10.10 -2.04 27.64
N ALA A 57 11.24 -1.66 28.24
CA ALA A 57 11.45 -0.32 28.80
C ALA A 57 11.68 0.76 27.72
N LEU A 58 12.07 0.35 26.51
CA LEU A 58 12.28 1.22 25.35
C LEU A 58 11.02 1.38 24.48
N THR A 59 10.00 0.51 24.66
CA THR A 59 8.72 0.63 23.95
C THR A 59 7.92 1.85 24.39
N ASN A 60 6.71 2.01 23.84
CA ASN A 60 5.83 3.12 24.16
C ASN A 60 6.43 4.49 23.81
N GLY A 61 7.18 4.54 22.70
CA GLY A 61 7.80 5.77 22.20
C GLY A 61 9.04 6.23 22.98
N ARG A 62 9.69 5.33 23.73
CA ARG A 62 10.91 5.62 24.52
C ARG A 62 12.17 5.12 23.82
N GLY A 63 12.25 5.34 22.51
CA GLY A 63 13.33 4.83 21.64
C GLY A 63 12.88 3.74 20.68
N LEU A 64 11.90 2.92 21.05
CA LEU A 64 11.20 2.00 20.15
C LEU A 64 9.73 2.41 20.03
N ASN A 65 9.22 2.44 18.80
CA ASN A 65 7.79 2.56 18.55
C ASN A 65 7.07 1.26 18.92
N TRP A 66 7.67 0.11 18.61
CA TRP A 66 7.21 -1.23 18.99
C TRP A 66 8.28 -2.26 18.63
N PHE A 67 8.12 -3.49 19.12
CA PHE A 67 8.87 -4.65 18.66
C PHE A 67 7.97 -5.87 18.55
N ARG A 68 8.39 -6.85 17.75
CA ARG A 68 7.72 -8.14 17.59
C ARG A 68 8.76 -9.24 17.48
N LEU A 69 8.61 -10.31 18.25
CA LEU A 69 9.33 -11.57 18.07
C LEU A 69 8.32 -12.62 17.59
N THR A 70 8.57 -13.24 16.43
CA THR A 70 7.68 -14.30 15.93
C THR A 70 8.38 -15.34 15.05
N PRO A 71 8.08 -16.64 15.18
CA PRO A 71 7.30 -17.23 16.28
C PRO A 71 8.10 -17.24 17.59
N GLU A 72 7.41 -17.39 18.73
CA GLU A 72 8.03 -17.61 20.04
C GLU A 72 7.36 -18.83 20.71
N PRO A 73 8.11 -19.85 21.17
CA PRO A 73 9.57 -19.97 21.17
C PRO A 73 10.19 -20.14 19.77
N ILE A 74 11.50 -19.90 19.64
CA ILE A 74 12.22 -20.06 18.38
C ILE A 74 12.26 -21.54 18.00
N PRO A 75 11.76 -21.94 16.80
CA PRO A 75 11.59 -23.35 16.46
C PRO A 75 12.92 -24.12 16.41
N PRO A 76 12.92 -25.43 16.72
CA PRO A 76 14.08 -26.30 16.50
C PRO A 76 14.59 -26.22 15.06
N ARG A 77 15.89 -26.02 14.87
CA ARG A 77 16.50 -25.90 13.52
C ARG A 77 15.75 -24.89 12.63
N GLY A 78 15.21 -23.85 13.25
CA GLY A 78 14.37 -22.85 12.61
C GLY A 78 14.87 -21.43 12.86
N VAL A 79 14.04 -20.47 12.50
CA VAL A 79 14.30 -19.05 12.67
C VAL A 79 13.10 -18.38 13.29
N SER A 80 13.35 -17.38 14.13
CA SER A 80 12.36 -16.37 14.48
C SER A 80 12.83 -15.02 13.99
N LEU A 81 11.88 -14.18 13.63
CA LEU A 81 12.12 -12.81 13.23
C LEU A 81 11.79 -11.89 14.41
N LEU A 82 12.81 -11.16 14.85
CA LEU A 82 12.68 -10.02 15.74
C LEU A 82 12.68 -8.74 14.90
N ILE A 83 11.57 -8.01 14.93
CA ILE A 83 11.42 -6.71 14.30
C ILE A 83 11.50 -5.64 15.39
N LEU A 84 12.41 -4.67 15.24
CA LEU A 84 12.56 -3.54 16.15
C LEU A 84 12.30 -2.26 15.36
N ASN A 85 11.16 -1.62 15.57
CA ASN A 85 10.85 -0.32 14.96
C ASN A 85 11.39 0.78 15.88
N ALA A 86 12.52 1.37 15.51
CA ALA A 86 13.28 2.31 16.32
C ALA A 86 13.01 3.76 15.93
N GLN A 87 12.95 4.63 16.92
CA GLN A 87 12.93 6.08 16.74
C GLN A 87 14.34 6.63 16.54
N ARG A 88 14.44 7.83 15.95
CA ARG A 88 15.72 8.49 15.73
C ARG A 88 16.54 8.68 17.00
N ALA A 89 15.90 8.94 18.14
CA ALA A 89 16.56 9.13 19.42
C ALA A 89 17.40 7.91 19.85
N LEU A 90 16.90 6.68 19.59
CA LEU A 90 17.66 5.46 19.85
C LEU A 90 18.78 5.28 18.84
N LEU A 91 18.52 5.54 17.55
CA LEU A 91 19.53 5.41 16.48
C LEU A 91 20.73 6.35 16.67
N ARG A 92 20.56 7.50 17.34
CA ARG A 92 21.66 8.41 17.72
C ARG A 92 22.66 7.77 18.69
N GLN A 93 22.31 6.64 19.32
CA GLN A 93 23.17 5.89 20.25
C GLN A 93 23.92 4.75 19.55
N ALA A 94 23.93 4.70 18.21
CA ALA A 94 24.64 3.68 17.45
C ALA A 94 26.16 3.71 17.74
N PRO A 95 26.87 2.56 17.70
CA PRO A 95 26.36 1.23 17.36
C PRO A 95 25.44 0.65 18.44
N LEU A 96 24.33 0.04 18.03
CA LEU A 96 23.39 -0.62 18.95
C LEU A 96 23.81 -2.06 19.19
N THR A 97 23.97 -2.45 20.44
CA THR A 97 24.26 -3.84 20.84
C THR A 97 22.96 -4.53 21.22
N LEU A 98 22.58 -5.56 20.46
CA LEU A 98 21.49 -6.47 20.78
C LEU A 98 22.01 -7.62 21.66
N GLU A 99 21.28 -7.89 22.74
CA GLU A 99 21.53 -9.03 23.63
C GLU A 99 20.26 -9.87 23.76
N ILE A 100 20.35 -11.17 23.44
CA ILE A 100 19.27 -12.15 23.58
C ILE A 100 19.63 -13.11 24.71
N PHE A 101 18.75 -13.19 25.70
CA PHE A 101 18.92 -14.05 26.86
C PHE A 101 18.09 -15.32 26.72
N GLN A 102 18.68 -16.46 27.07
CA GLN A 102 17.99 -17.73 27.22
C GLN A 102 17.60 -17.96 28.69
N ARG A 103 16.51 -18.69 28.94
CA ARG A 103 16.07 -19.05 30.32
C ARG A 103 17.14 -19.75 31.17
N GLU A 104 18.10 -20.42 30.53
CA GLU A 104 19.21 -21.14 31.17
C GLU A 104 20.49 -20.28 31.35
N GLY A 105 20.41 -18.96 31.11
CA GLY A 105 21.49 -18.00 31.37
C GLY A 105 22.45 -17.74 30.21
N ALA A 106 22.31 -18.41 29.07
CA ALA A 106 23.10 -18.11 27.87
C ALA A 106 22.74 -16.73 27.29
N ILE A 107 23.77 -15.96 26.89
CA ILE A 107 23.63 -14.64 26.28
C ILE A 107 24.19 -14.68 24.86
N HIS A 108 23.40 -14.27 23.89
CA HIS A 108 23.83 -14.08 22.50
C HIS A 108 23.86 -12.59 22.18
N LYS A 109 24.98 -12.10 21.64
CA LYS A 109 25.16 -10.67 21.34
C LYS A 109 25.39 -10.45 19.84
N ALA A 110 24.87 -9.33 19.33
CA ALA A 110 25.15 -8.86 17.97
C ALA A 110 25.16 -7.33 17.93
N ILE A 111 25.99 -6.75 17.07
CA ILE A 111 25.91 -5.32 16.74
C ILE A 111 24.91 -5.16 15.60
N LEU A 112 23.91 -4.31 15.77
CA LEU A 112 22.92 -4.04 14.73
C LEU A 112 23.51 -3.09 13.68
N PRO A 113 23.46 -3.44 12.38
CA PRO A 113 24.00 -2.61 11.32
C PRO A 113 23.12 -1.37 11.12
N THR A 114 23.70 -0.21 10.85
CA THR A 114 22.95 1.00 10.49
C THR A 114 23.00 1.32 8.99
N ASP A 115 23.81 0.56 8.24
CA ASP A 115 23.88 0.70 6.79
C ASP A 115 22.63 0.13 6.14
N THR A 116 22.16 0.82 5.10
CA THR A 116 20.99 0.40 4.35
C THR A 116 21.40 -0.65 3.32
N SER A 117 20.62 -1.72 3.18
CA SER A 117 20.86 -2.68 2.10
C SER A 117 20.61 -2.04 0.73
N PRO A 118 21.52 -2.22 -0.25
CA PRO A 118 21.32 -1.81 -1.64
C PRO A 118 20.27 -2.63 -2.39
N LEU A 119 19.98 -3.85 -1.92
CA LEU A 119 18.92 -4.69 -2.47
C LEU A 119 17.65 -4.56 -1.62
N THR A 120 16.50 -4.52 -2.29
CA THR A 120 15.18 -4.44 -1.66
C THR A 120 14.28 -5.57 -2.16
N LEU A 121 13.62 -6.26 -1.23
CA LEU A 121 12.48 -7.12 -1.57
C LEU A 121 11.27 -6.21 -1.77
N SER A 122 10.91 -5.94 -3.02
CA SER A 122 9.89 -4.93 -3.34
C SER A 122 8.46 -5.48 -3.28
N TYR A 123 8.27 -6.79 -3.47
CA TYR A 123 6.98 -7.44 -3.30
C TYR A 123 7.14 -8.95 -3.17
N ALA A 124 6.36 -9.59 -2.30
CA ALA A 124 6.39 -11.03 -2.13
C ALA A 124 4.98 -11.60 -2.00
N CYS A 125 4.74 -12.73 -2.64
CA CYS A 125 3.46 -13.44 -2.53
C CYS A 125 3.65 -14.95 -2.65
N THR A 126 2.67 -15.70 -2.16
CA THR A 126 2.63 -17.15 -2.28
C THR A 126 1.36 -17.63 -2.96
N GLU A 127 1.46 -18.68 -3.76
CA GLU A 127 0.34 -19.42 -4.35
C GLU A 127 0.56 -20.90 -4.09
N GLY A 128 -0.15 -21.45 -3.10
CA GLY A 128 0.13 -22.78 -2.56
C GLY A 128 1.57 -22.87 -2.07
N ARG A 129 2.39 -23.71 -2.72
CA ARG A 129 3.82 -23.87 -2.41
C ARG A 129 4.75 -23.01 -3.25
N THR A 130 4.22 -22.21 -4.17
CA THR A 130 5.03 -21.34 -5.02
C THR A 130 5.19 -20.01 -4.33
N LEU A 131 6.44 -19.60 -4.09
CA LEU A 131 6.82 -18.27 -3.62
C LEU A 131 7.33 -17.46 -4.81
N THR A 132 6.80 -16.25 -4.99
CA THR A 132 7.35 -15.24 -5.89
C THR A 132 7.86 -14.06 -5.07
N VAL A 133 9.11 -13.67 -5.29
CA VAL A 133 9.74 -12.50 -4.64
C VAL A 133 10.31 -11.58 -5.70
N TRP A 134 9.87 -10.33 -5.73
CA TRP A 134 10.44 -9.28 -6.55
C TRP A 134 11.61 -8.62 -5.82
N VAL A 135 12.72 -8.44 -6.53
CA VAL A 135 13.97 -7.90 -6.00
C VAL A 135 14.40 -6.72 -6.87
N ARG A 136 14.63 -5.58 -6.23
CA ARG A 136 15.09 -4.34 -6.85
C ARG A 136 16.50 -3.99 -6.36
N ASN A 137 17.33 -3.48 -7.27
CA ASN A 137 18.59 -2.85 -6.92
C ASN A 137 18.40 -1.34 -6.76
N ASP A 138 18.46 -0.88 -5.52
CA ASP A 138 18.37 0.53 -5.14
C ASP A 138 19.75 1.20 -5.03
N ASP A 139 20.85 0.47 -5.27
CA ASP A 139 22.19 1.04 -5.44
C ASP A 139 22.24 1.86 -6.74
N PRO A 140 22.62 3.15 -6.68
CA PRO A 140 22.68 3.99 -7.88
C PRO A 140 23.91 3.74 -8.75
N GLN A 141 24.90 2.99 -8.27
CA GLN A 141 26.21 2.89 -8.90
C GLN A 141 26.62 1.46 -9.22
N ARG A 142 26.28 0.49 -8.37
CA ARG A 142 26.83 -0.87 -8.46
C ARG A 142 25.82 -1.87 -8.97
N ASP A 143 26.33 -2.80 -9.75
CA ASP A 143 25.63 -4.03 -10.09
C ASP A 143 25.69 -4.99 -8.88
N TRP A 144 24.55 -5.59 -8.55
CA TRP A 144 24.43 -6.55 -7.46
C TRP A 144 23.97 -7.91 -7.97
N GLN A 145 24.71 -8.96 -7.63
CA GLN A 145 24.38 -10.35 -7.94
C GLN A 145 23.62 -10.99 -6.78
N ILE A 146 22.47 -11.59 -7.08
CA ILE A 146 21.69 -12.39 -6.14
C ILE A 146 22.32 -13.77 -5.99
N GLU A 147 22.73 -14.11 -4.77
CA GLU A 147 23.42 -15.38 -4.47
C GLU A 147 22.46 -16.42 -3.88
N ARG A 148 21.70 -16.04 -2.84
CA ARG A 148 20.88 -16.97 -2.06
C ARG A 148 19.56 -16.34 -1.64
N LEU A 149 18.54 -17.19 -1.56
CA LEU A 149 17.23 -16.88 -0.98
C LEU A 149 16.98 -17.90 0.15
N CYS A 150 16.69 -17.41 1.34
CA CYS A 150 16.24 -18.24 2.46
C CYS A 150 14.80 -17.87 2.84
N VAL A 151 14.01 -18.91 3.14
CA VAL A 151 12.62 -18.80 3.60
C VAL A 151 12.50 -19.56 4.91
N ALA A 152 12.03 -18.89 5.96
CA ALA A 152 11.98 -19.46 7.30
C ALA A 152 13.32 -20.10 7.73
N GLY A 153 14.43 -19.42 7.42
CA GLY A 153 15.78 -19.82 7.80
C GLY A 153 16.39 -20.96 6.97
N ARG A 154 15.68 -21.47 5.95
CA ARG A 154 16.16 -22.51 5.04
C ARG A 154 16.45 -21.94 3.67
N GLU A 155 17.62 -22.25 3.14
CA GLU A 155 17.94 -21.91 1.75
C GLU A 155 16.99 -22.66 0.80
N VAL A 156 16.43 -21.93 -0.17
CA VAL A 156 15.55 -22.50 -1.19
C VAL A 156 16.15 -22.28 -2.57
N ARG A 157 15.99 -23.27 -3.44
CA ARG A 157 16.32 -23.11 -4.85
C ARG A 157 15.29 -22.20 -5.51
N PHE A 158 15.77 -21.28 -6.33
CA PHE A 158 14.91 -20.37 -7.09
C PHE A 158 15.34 -20.30 -8.56
N THR A 159 14.38 -19.98 -9.41
CA THR A 159 14.62 -19.55 -10.79
C THR A 159 14.42 -18.05 -10.90
N THR A 160 15.17 -17.43 -11.79
CA THR A 160 15.07 -15.98 -12.06
C THR A 160 15.53 -15.70 -13.48
N PRO A 161 14.93 -14.73 -14.19
CA PRO A 161 15.37 -14.36 -15.53
C PRO A 161 16.77 -13.73 -15.53
N GLN A 162 17.16 -13.05 -14.45
CA GLN A 162 18.49 -12.46 -14.30
C GLN A 162 18.91 -12.44 -12.83
N ARG A 163 20.18 -12.77 -12.58
CA ARG A 163 20.77 -12.78 -11.23
C ARG A 163 21.53 -11.52 -10.88
N THR A 164 22.10 -10.84 -11.88
CA THR A 164 22.81 -9.57 -11.70
C THR A 164 21.87 -8.45 -12.07
N LEU A 165 21.71 -7.49 -11.17
CA LEU A 165 20.85 -6.32 -11.32
C LEU A 165 21.70 -5.07 -11.41
N ALA A 166 21.60 -4.34 -12.52
CA ALA A 166 22.17 -3.00 -12.60
C ALA A 166 21.34 -2.00 -11.76
N PRO A 167 21.83 -0.77 -11.52
CA PRO A 167 21.07 0.25 -10.81
C PRO A 167 19.62 0.42 -11.33
N SER A 168 18.65 0.51 -10.41
CA SER A 168 17.21 0.59 -10.71
C SER A 168 16.63 -0.59 -11.49
N GLU A 169 17.38 -1.69 -11.69
CA GLU A 169 16.82 -2.91 -12.25
C GLU A 169 16.02 -3.70 -11.22
N LEU A 170 15.05 -4.43 -11.76
CA LEU A 170 14.15 -5.29 -11.03
C LEU A 170 14.28 -6.70 -11.61
N THR A 171 14.11 -7.74 -10.80
CA THR A 171 13.87 -9.12 -11.23
C THR A 171 12.84 -9.77 -10.31
N PHE A 172 12.43 -11.00 -10.63
CA PHE A 172 11.67 -11.83 -9.73
C PHE A 172 12.36 -13.18 -9.53
N LEU A 173 12.16 -13.74 -8.34
CA LEU A 173 12.61 -15.08 -7.95
C LEU A 173 11.37 -15.96 -7.78
N LYS A 174 11.35 -17.12 -8.41
CA LYS A 174 10.34 -18.16 -8.18
C LYS A 174 10.96 -19.33 -7.46
N ALA A 175 10.44 -19.67 -6.29
CA ALA A 175 10.89 -20.80 -5.49
C ALA A 175 9.71 -21.71 -5.17
N ARG A 176 9.95 -23.04 -5.17
CA ARG A 176 8.99 -24.01 -4.65
C ARG A 176 9.35 -24.33 -3.21
N LEU A 177 8.48 -23.99 -2.28
CA LEU A 177 8.68 -24.24 -0.86
C LEU A 177 8.68 -25.75 -0.58
N PRO A 178 9.60 -26.26 0.27
CA PRO A 178 9.66 -27.68 0.61
C PRO A 178 8.51 -28.12 1.53
N PHE A 179 7.72 -27.18 2.04
CA PHE A 179 6.54 -27.38 2.88
C PHE A 179 5.32 -26.65 2.28
N GLN A 180 4.12 -27.02 2.73
CA GLN A 180 2.92 -26.20 2.54
C GLN A 180 2.93 -25.12 3.63
N PRO A 181 2.93 -23.83 3.29
CA PRO A 181 2.95 -22.79 4.29
C PRO A 181 1.57 -22.64 4.94
N GLU A 182 1.54 -22.47 6.27
CA GLU A 182 0.31 -22.29 7.03
C GLU A 182 -0.29 -20.89 6.79
N PRO A 183 -1.60 -20.74 6.52
CA PRO A 183 -2.20 -19.46 6.15
C PRO A 183 -2.01 -18.31 7.16
N HIS A 184 -1.94 -18.63 8.45
CA HIS A 184 -1.75 -17.66 9.53
C HIS A 184 -0.27 -17.35 9.82
N ALA A 185 0.67 -18.16 9.30
CA ALA A 185 2.07 -18.07 9.65
C ALA A 185 2.80 -17.01 8.81
N THR A 186 3.51 -16.10 9.48
CA THR A 186 4.44 -15.19 8.82
C THR A 186 5.73 -15.93 8.46
N LEU A 187 6.13 -15.89 7.19
CA LEU A 187 7.38 -16.48 6.71
C LEU A 187 8.47 -15.39 6.59
N PRO A 188 9.55 -15.46 7.38
CA PRO A 188 10.70 -14.58 7.21
C PRO A 188 11.43 -14.88 5.89
N LEU A 189 11.77 -13.82 5.16
CA LEU A 189 12.53 -13.87 3.92
C LEU A 189 13.91 -13.24 4.13
N GLN A 190 14.95 -13.90 3.65
CA GLN A 190 16.32 -13.37 3.61
C GLN A 190 16.89 -13.53 2.20
N LEU A 191 17.52 -12.47 1.69
CA LEU A 191 18.19 -12.48 0.39
C LEU A 191 19.61 -11.97 0.57
N TYR A 192 20.55 -12.74 0.04
CA TYR A 192 21.98 -12.42 0.08
C TYR A 192 22.43 -12.00 -1.31
N GLY A 193 23.15 -10.88 -1.36
CA GLY A 193 23.72 -10.34 -2.59
C GLY A 193 25.21 -10.05 -2.46
N ARG A 194 25.88 -9.96 -3.61
CA ARG A 194 27.30 -9.60 -3.72
C ARG A 194 27.56 -8.60 -4.84
N SER A 195 28.52 -7.70 -4.62
CA SER A 195 29.10 -6.81 -5.63
C SER A 195 30.61 -6.72 -5.41
N GLY A 196 31.40 -7.40 -6.24
CA GLY A 196 32.83 -7.60 -5.99
C GLY A 196 33.06 -8.34 -4.66
N GLU A 197 33.80 -7.71 -3.74
CA GLU A 197 34.01 -8.22 -2.38
C GLU A 197 32.91 -7.81 -1.39
N ALA A 198 32.07 -6.82 -1.73
CA ALA A 198 30.99 -6.37 -0.87
C ALA A 198 29.85 -7.38 -0.86
N THR A 199 29.32 -7.67 0.33
CA THR A 199 28.14 -8.52 0.51
C THR A 199 27.03 -7.73 1.19
N THR A 200 25.78 -8.13 0.96
CA THR A 200 24.62 -7.55 1.64
C THR A 200 23.62 -8.62 2.03
N LEU A 201 22.85 -8.33 3.07
CA LEU A 201 21.64 -9.01 3.46
C LEU A 201 20.47 -8.02 3.37
N THR A 202 19.40 -8.42 2.70
CA THR A 202 18.08 -7.80 2.80
C THR A 202 17.05 -8.84 3.16
N GLY A 203 15.85 -8.41 3.52
CA GLY A 203 14.81 -9.32 3.93
C GLY A 203 13.45 -8.67 4.06
N GLY A 204 12.55 -9.41 4.67
CA GLY A 204 11.18 -8.99 4.88
C GLY A 204 10.35 -10.18 5.31
N VAL A 205 9.04 -10.09 5.10
CA VAL A 205 8.11 -11.17 5.41
C VAL A 205 7.12 -11.37 4.28
N VAL A 206 6.57 -12.58 4.22
CA VAL A 206 5.36 -12.86 3.44
C VAL A 206 4.44 -13.72 4.30
N ARG A 207 3.14 -13.45 4.24
CA ARG A 207 2.12 -14.33 4.82
C ARG A 207 1.35 -15.02 3.70
N PRO A 208 1.02 -16.32 3.82
CA PRO A 208 0.25 -17.02 2.79
C PRO A 208 -1.20 -16.54 2.77
N MET A 209 -1.47 -15.55 1.94
CA MET A 209 -2.78 -14.91 1.83
C MET A 209 -3.37 -15.13 0.46
N ASN A 210 -4.70 -15.26 0.41
CA ASN A 210 -5.43 -15.20 -0.86
C ASN A 210 -5.24 -13.82 -1.48
N ARG A 211 -4.74 -13.78 -2.71
CA ARG A 211 -4.53 -12.54 -3.44
C ARG A 211 -5.89 -12.03 -3.91
N HIS A 212 -6.30 -10.88 -3.39
CA HIS A 212 -7.53 -10.19 -3.76
C HIS A 212 -7.19 -8.74 -4.10
N PHE A 213 -7.70 -8.25 -5.22
CA PHE A 213 -7.64 -6.83 -5.56
C PHE A 213 -9.00 -6.24 -5.26
N PRO A 214 -9.20 -5.56 -4.11
CA PRO A 214 -10.49 -4.96 -3.81
C PRO A 214 -10.75 -3.75 -4.71
N THR A 215 -12.00 -3.61 -5.13
CA THR A 215 -12.62 -2.35 -5.53
C THR A 215 -13.71 -2.05 -4.52
N GLY A 216 -13.38 -1.32 -3.47
CA GLY A 216 -14.24 -1.21 -2.29
C GLY A 216 -14.72 0.19 -1.95
N THR A 217 -15.52 0.30 -0.89
CA THR A 217 -16.02 1.57 -0.37
C THR A 217 -16.44 1.49 1.10
N TRP A 218 -16.56 2.66 1.75
CA TRP A 218 -17.06 2.80 3.12
C TRP A 218 -18.57 3.10 3.12
N MET A 219 -19.38 2.10 2.76
CA MET A 219 -20.86 2.20 2.75
C MET A 219 -21.46 1.05 3.57
N THR A 220 -21.44 1.21 4.89
CA THR A 220 -21.88 0.15 5.83
C THR A 220 -23.37 -0.15 5.73
N GLU A 221 -24.20 0.82 5.36
CA GLU A 221 -25.65 0.68 5.20
C GLU A 221 -26.05 -0.34 4.12
N LEU A 222 -25.16 -0.66 3.18
CA LEU A 222 -25.46 -1.62 2.11
C LEU A 222 -25.69 -3.05 2.64
N TRP A 223 -25.12 -3.39 3.79
CA TRP A 223 -25.34 -4.71 4.41
C TRP A 223 -26.80 -4.93 4.83
N ASP A 224 -27.56 -3.85 5.04
CA ASP A 224 -28.99 -3.90 5.38
C ASP A 224 -29.88 -3.74 4.13
N ALA A 225 -29.28 -3.56 2.94
CA ALA A 225 -29.97 -3.34 1.68
C ALA A 225 -29.39 -4.20 0.53
N PRO A 226 -29.66 -5.52 0.50
CA PRO A 226 -29.05 -6.45 -0.46
C PRO A 226 -29.25 -6.09 -1.93
N ASP A 227 -30.40 -5.48 -2.28
CA ASP A 227 -30.68 -5.06 -3.66
C ASP A 227 -29.82 -3.86 -4.06
N ARG A 228 -29.65 -2.87 -3.15
CA ARG A 228 -28.68 -1.78 -3.36
C ARG A 228 -27.26 -2.32 -3.46
N MET A 229 -26.88 -3.30 -2.61
CA MET A 229 -25.56 -3.91 -2.71
C MET A 229 -25.33 -4.59 -4.07
N ARG A 230 -26.36 -5.22 -4.65
CA ARG A 230 -26.30 -5.80 -6.00
C ARG A 230 -26.04 -4.73 -7.06
N GLU A 231 -26.75 -3.60 -7.01
CA GLU A 231 -26.52 -2.46 -7.92
C GLU A 231 -25.08 -1.94 -7.83
N TRP A 232 -24.52 -1.87 -6.63
CA TRP A 232 -23.11 -1.49 -6.44
C TRP A 232 -22.16 -2.55 -6.99
N ARG A 233 -22.49 -3.84 -6.86
CA ARG A 233 -21.71 -4.91 -7.47
C ARG A 233 -21.67 -4.83 -9.00
N GLU A 234 -22.78 -4.47 -9.64
CA GLU A 234 -22.89 -4.23 -11.08
C GLU A 234 -22.13 -2.97 -11.55
N ARG A 235 -21.87 -2.05 -10.61
CA ARG A 235 -20.96 -0.90 -10.80
C ARG A 235 -19.49 -1.26 -10.54
N GLY A 236 -19.20 -2.52 -10.26
CA GLY A 236 -17.85 -3.05 -10.09
C GLY A 236 -17.29 -2.94 -8.67
N PHE A 237 -18.09 -2.61 -7.67
CA PHE A 237 -17.68 -2.67 -6.27
C PHE A 237 -17.77 -4.11 -5.75
N ASP A 238 -16.72 -4.62 -5.12
CA ASP A 238 -16.66 -5.99 -4.61
C ASP A 238 -16.34 -6.09 -3.12
N THR A 239 -15.98 -4.99 -2.46
CA THR A 239 -15.51 -4.99 -1.07
C THR A 239 -16.17 -3.86 -0.27
N PHE A 240 -16.80 -4.17 0.86
CA PHE A 240 -17.54 -3.19 1.66
C PHE A 240 -17.09 -3.22 3.12
N VAL A 241 -16.99 -2.05 3.75
CA VAL A 241 -16.69 -1.98 5.18
C VAL A 241 -17.80 -2.61 6.00
N TYR A 242 -17.45 -3.43 6.99
CA TYR A 242 -18.37 -4.10 7.91
C TYR A 242 -17.91 -3.85 9.35
N SER A 243 -18.83 -3.45 10.23
CA SER A 243 -18.53 -3.27 11.66
C SER A 243 -18.89 -4.53 12.42
N ALA A 244 -17.92 -5.15 13.08
CA ALA A 244 -18.10 -6.39 13.81
C ALA A 244 -18.41 -6.18 15.28
N GLU A 245 -19.20 -7.10 15.85
CA GLU A 245 -19.65 -7.09 17.23
C GLU A 245 -19.39 -8.44 17.91
N ASN A 246 -19.26 -8.44 19.24
CA ASN A 246 -19.07 -9.69 19.97
C ASN A 246 -20.32 -10.59 19.92
N ALA A 247 -21.51 -9.98 20.03
CA ALA A 247 -22.77 -10.66 19.90
C ALA A 247 -22.99 -11.09 18.45
N LEU A 248 -23.47 -12.32 18.24
CA LEU A 248 -23.89 -12.78 16.93
C LEU A 248 -25.20 -12.08 16.56
N THR A 249 -25.21 -11.32 15.47
CA THR A 249 -26.38 -10.59 14.98
C THR A 249 -27.01 -11.27 13.77
N GLU A 250 -28.29 -11.03 13.51
CA GLU A 250 -28.95 -11.48 12.26
C GLU A 250 -28.24 -10.91 11.03
N ARG A 251 -27.76 -9.66 11.11
CA ARG A 251 -26.96 -9.01 10.08
C ARG A 251 -25.65 -9.75 9.79
N GLU A 252 -24.93 -10.20 10.81
CA GLU A 252 -23.73 -11.04 10.64
C GLU A 252 -24.06 -12.34 9.93
N GLN A 253 -25.12 -13.03 10.37
CA GLN A 253 -25.56 -14.27 9.74
C GLN A 253 -25.88 -14.02 8.26
N GLN A 254 -26.79 -13.09 7.97
CA GLN A 254 -27.19 -12.74 6.60
C GLN A 254 -26.01 -12.29 5.73
N ALA A 255 -25.07 -11.51 6.28
CA ALA A 255 -23.90 -11.05 5.55
C ALA A 255 -23.04 -12.22 5.07
N PHE A 256 -22.71 -13.17 5.95
CA PHE A 256 -21.70 -14.19 5.67
C PHE A 256 -22.25 -15.54 5.20
N THR A 257 -23.52 -15.86 5.47
CA THR A 257 -24.14 -17.11 4.97
C THR A 257 -24.90 -16.91 3.66
N GLU A 258 -25.37 -15.70 3.37
CA GLU A 258 -26.22 -15.44 2.20
C GLU A 258 -25.62 -14.38 1.26
N THR A 259 -25.40 -13.16 1.76
CA THR A 259 -25.07 -12.00 0.92
C THR A 259 -23.71 -12.14 0.25
N CYS A 260 -22.66 -12.42 1.01
CA CYS A 260 -21.32 -12.58 0.47
C CYS A 260 -21.22 -13.76 -0.52
N PRO A 261 -21.69 -14.98 -0.18
CA PRO A 261 -21.67 -16.10 -1.13
C PRO A 261 -22.48 -15.83 -2.41
N ARG A 262 -23.67 -15.23 -2.29
CA ARG A 262 -24.59 -15.04 -3.42
C ARG A 262 -24.12 -13.94 -4.38
N LEU A 263 -23.62 -12.82 -3.85
CA LEU A 263 -23.22 -11.67 -4.67
C LEU A 263 -21.73 -11.66 -5.03
N GLY A 264 -20.93 -12.55 -4.43
CA GLY A 264 -19.49 -12.59 -4.63
C GLY A 264 -18.77 -11.34 -4.09
N VAL A 265 -19.35 -10.70 -3.06
CA VAL A 265 -18.77 -9.54 -2.37
C VAL A 265 -17.96 -9.98 -1.15
N LYS A 266 -17.11 -9.09 -0.64
CA LYS A 266 -16.28 -9.30 0.54
C LYS A 266 -16.42 -8.18 1.56
N ALA A 267 -16.14 -8.50 2.82
CA ALA A 267 -16.12 -7.55 3.93
C ALA A 267 -14.69 -7.07 4.24
N LEU A 268 -14.50 -5.76 4.36
CA LEU A 268 -13.37 -5.16 5.07
C LEU A 268 -13.84 -4.91 6.51
N VAL A 269 -13.44 -5.77 7.44
CA VAL A 269 -14.05 -5.81 8.78
C VAL A 269 -13.31 -4.91 9.75
N PHE A 270 -13.99 -3.89 10.30
CA PHE A 270 -13.54 -3.21 11.50
C PHE A 270 -14.03 -3.97 12.74
N ALA A 271 -13.10 -4.63 13.42
CA ALA A 271 -13.41 -5.46 14.60
C ALA A 271 -13.34 -4.68 15.92
N GLY A 272 -13.23 -3.35 15.90
CA GLY A 272 -13.19 -2.51 17.08
C GLY A 272 -11.77 -2.16 17.56
N TYR A 273 -11.67 -1.00 18.24
CA TYR A 273 -10.44 -0.42 18.77
C TYR A 273 -10.73 0.34 20.07
N PRO A 274 -9.89 0.26 21.13
CA PRO A 274 -8.67 -0.54 21.22
C PRO A 274 -8.92 -2.01 21.61
N ARG A 275 -10.18 -2.42 21.75
CA ARG A 275 -10.58 -3.78 22.16
C ARG A 275 -11.30 -4.48 21.01
N PRO A 276 -10.62 -5.39 20.30
CA PRO A 276 -11.25 -6.15 19.21
C PRO A 276 -12.38 -7.04 19.71
N ALA A 277 -13.41 -7.23 18.88
CA ALA A 277 -14.52 -8.15 19.07
C ALA A 277 -14.03 -9.61 18.89
N THR A 278 -13.34 -10.14 19.90
CA THR A 278 -12.68 -11.45 19.82
C THR A 278 -13.65 -12.60 19.53
N ALA A 279 -14.92 -12.50 19.94
CA ALA A 279 -15.91 -13.53 19.64
C ALA A 279 -16.22 -13.60 18.14
N PHE A 280 -16.34 -12.45 17.45
CA PHE A 280 -16.46 -12.38 16.00
C PHE A 280 -15.24 -12.97 15.30
N ILE A 281 -14.05 -12.58 15.78
CA ILE A 281 -12.77 -13.04 15.22
C ILE A 281 -12.70 -14.57 15.26
N GLU A 282 -13.05 -15.21 16.38
CA GLU A 282 -13.04 -16.68 16.47
C GLU A 282 -14.04 -17.34 15.50
N ARG A 283 -15.26 -16.79 15.37
CA ARG A 283 -16.27 -17.32 14.43
C ARG A 283 -15.81 -17.23 12.97
N HIS A 284 -15.00 -16.22 12.62
CA HIS A 284 -14.68 -15.90 11.23
C HIS A 284 -13.18 -15.86 10.90
N LYS A 285 -12.30 -16.42 11.73
CA LYS A 285 -10.84 -16.35 11.53
C LYS A 285 -10.33 -16.96 10.22
N ALA A 286 -11.12 -17.83 9.59
CA ALA A 286 -10.83 -18.46 8.30
C ALA A 286 -11.88 -18.13 7.22
N ASN A 287 -12.76 -17.15 7.43
CA ASN A 287 -13.83 -16.84 6.49
C ASN A 287 -13.28 -16.18 5.22
N SER A 288 -13.42 -16.86 4.07
CA SER A 288 -12.93 -16.39 2.77
C SER A 288 -13.72 -15.20 2.20
N HIS A 289 -14.87 -14.88 2.78
CA HIS A 289 -15.65 -13.68 2.46
C HIS A 289 -15.16 -12.42 3.18
N ILE A 290 -14.20 -12.52 4.09
CA ILE A 290 -13.53 -11.36 4.66
C ILE A 290 -12.26 -11.08 3.85
N ALA A 291 -12.17 -9.87 3.29
CA ALA A 291 -11.01 -9.42 2.54
C ALA A 291 -9.82 -9.10 3.47
N ALA A 292 -10.10 -8.41 4.58
CA ALA A 292 -9.13 -8.12 5.64
C ALA A 292 -9.82 -7.69 6.94
N TYR A 293 -9.10 -7.77 8.06
CA TYR A 293 -9.47 -7.18 9.35
C TYR A 293 -8.74 -5.86 9.56
N MET A 294 -9.47 -4.76 9.66
CA MET A 294 -8.96 -3.44 9.96
C MET A 294 -8.65 -3.31 11.45
N ILE A 295 -7.38 -3.04 11.77
CA ILE A 295 -6.89 -2.77 13.13
C ILE A 295 -7.44 -1.44 13.64
N LYS A 296 -7.28 -0.38 12.85
CA LYS A 296 -7.74 0.98 13.11
C LYS A 296 -7.80 1.78 11.82
N ASP A 297 -8.69 2.75 11.81
CA ASP A 297 -8.77 3.84 10.85
C ASP A 297 -7.95 5.05 11.34
N GLU A 298 -7.07 5.57 10.50
CA GLU A 298 -6.25 6.77 10.69
C GLU A 298 -5.54 6.88 12.07
N PRO A 299 -4.77 5.85 12.52
CA PRO A 299 -4.09 5.90 13.81
C PRO A 299 -2.96 6.94 13.86
N ASP A 300 -2.42 7.34 12.73
CA ASP A 300 -1.33 8.30 12.61
C ASP A 300 -1.77 9.76 12.86
N TRP A 301 -3.07 10.01 12.96
CA TRP A 301 -3.67 11.28 13.39
C TRP A 301 -4.32 11.23 14.79
N ASP A 302 -4.38 10.06 15.44
CA ASP A 302 -5.00 9.97 16.77
C ASP A 302 -4.12 10.68 17.82
N ASP A 303 -4.77 11.33 18.79
CA ASP A 303 -4.05 12.01 19.87
C ASP A 303 -3.23 10.99 20.67
N PRO A 304 -1.89 11.14 20.73
CA PRO A 304 -1.01 10.20 21.43
C PRO A 304 -1.33 10.05 22.92
N ASN A 305 -2.04 11.01 23.54
CA ASN A 305 -2.41 10.97 24.96
C ASN A 305 -3.72 10.24 25.22
N LYS A 306 -4.56 10.02 24.20
CA LYS A 306 -5.94 9.56 24.36
C LYS A 306 -6.09 8.17 25.01
N HIS A 307 -5.13 7.27 24.75
CA HIS A 307 -5.21 5.87 25.19
C HIS A 307 -4.19 5.51 26.28
N GLY A 308 -3.42 6.49 26.78
CA GLY A 308 -2.34 6.25 27.75
C GLY A 308 -1.18 5.39 27.18
N MET A 309 -1.11 5.24 25.87
CA MET A 309 -0.12 4.44 25.16
C MET A 309 0.21 5.08 23.80
N HIS A 310 1.47 5.03 23.42
CA HIS A 310 1.97 5.38 22.10
C HIS A 310 1.24 4.57 21.02
N ILE A 311 0.62 5.28 20.08
CA ILE A 311 -0.34 4.67 19.14
C ILE A 311 0.26 3.52 18.29
N PRO A 312 1.49 3.63 17.74
CA PRO A 312 2.14 2.49 17.07
C PRO A 312 2.26 1.24 17.96
N THR A 313 2.59 1.40 19.25
CA THR A 313 2.66 0.28 20.20
C THR A 313 1.28 -0.36 20.38
N LEU A 314 0.23 0.45 20.49
CA LEU A 314 -1.14 -0.03 20.66
C LEU A 314 -1.63 -0.79 19.42
N CYS A 315 -1.35 -0.27 18.21
CA CYS A 315 -1.67 -0.97 16.96
C CYS A 315 -0.98 -2.34 16.87
N GLU A 316 0.31 -2.45 17.23
CA GLU A 316 1.01 -3.74 17.21
C GLU A 316 0.46 -4.71 18.26
N ARG A 317 0.10 -4.24 19.46
CA ARG A 317 -0.57 -5.07 20.48
C ARG A 317 -1.92 -5.60 19.99
N ILE A 318 -2.70 -4.76 19.31
CA ILE A 318 -3.97 -5.18 18.74
C ILE A 318 -3.75 -6.20 17.62
N ALA A 319 -2.78 -5.97 16.73
CA ALA A 319 -2.42 -6.94 15.70
C ALA A 319 -2.04 -8.30 16.32
N GLN A 320 -1.34 -8.30 17.46
CA GLN A 320 -1.00 -9.52 18.19
C GLN A 320 -2.24 -10.32 18.64
N VAL A 321 -3.34 -9.65 19.04
CA VAL A 321 -4.61 -10.33 19.40
C VAL A 321 -5.13 -11.23 18.27
N PHE A 322 -4.98 -10.81 17.01
CA PHE A 322 -5.36 -11.61 15.85
C PHE A 322 -4.36 -12.72 15.55
N ARG A 323 -3.05 -12.44 15.70
CA ARG A 323 -1.99 -13.44 15.46
C ARG A 323 -2.05 -14.58 16.48
N ASP A 324 -2.30 -14.28 17.75
CA ASP A 324 -2.49 -15.27 18.83
C ASP A 324 -3.69 -16.20 18.60
N ARG A 325 -4.62 -15.79 17.73
CA ARG A 325 -5.82 -16.56 17.34
C ARG A 325 -5.66 -17.28 16.00
N GLU A 326 -4.46 -17.23 15.42
CA GLU A 326 -4.13 -17.86 14.15
C GLU A 326 -5.08 -17.44 13.01
N VAL A 327 -5.43 -16.14 12.97
CA VAL A 327 -6.30 -15.59 11.93
C VAL A 327 -5.66 -15.76 10.55
N GLN A 328 -6.39 -16.39 9.64
CA GLN A 328 -5.93 -16.67 8.26
C GLN A 328 -6.19 -15.47 7.32
N VAL A 329 -7.14 -14.62 7.68
CA VAL A 329 -7.54 -13.41 6.94
C VAL A 329 -6.53 -12.26 7.17
N PRO A 330 -6.11 -11.52 6.13
CA PRO A 330 -5.11 -10.44 6.25
C PRO A 330 -5.47 -9.41 7.32
N LEU A 331 -4.48 -8.89 8.02
CA LEU A 331 -4.63 -7.68 8.83
C LEU A 331 -4.40 -6.46 7.95
N TYR A 332 -5.22 -5.44 8.18
CA TYR A 332 -5.24 -4.19 7.43
C TYR A 332 -5.14 -3.00 8.38
N LEU A 333 -4.47 -1.94 7.95
CA LEU A 333 -4.43 -0.67 8.67
C LEU A 333 -4.65 0.46 7.67
N ASN A 334 -5.66 1.29 7.90
CA ASN A 334 -5.81 2.52 7.14
C ASN A 334 -5.04 3.62 7.85
N LEU A 335 -4.07 4.21 7.17
CA LEU A 335 -3.37 5.40 7.62
C LEU A 335 -4.05 6.61 6.99
N ALA A 336 -3.89 7.77 7.60
CA ALA A 336 -4.35 8.99 6.98
C ALA A 336 -3.34 9.41 5.91
N ARG A 337 -2.53 10.39 6.27
CA ARG A 337 -1.47 11.01 5.45
C ARG A 337 -0.46 11.53 6.45
N SER A 338 0.64 10.80 6.61
CA SER A 338 1.68 11.21 7.53
C SER A 338 3.07 10.87 7.01
N ARG A 339 4.05 11.69 7.38
CA ARG A 339 5.48 11.31 7.40
C ARG A 339 5.77 10.18 8.39
N ARG A 340 4.76 9.59 9.04
CA ARG A 340 4.86 8.57 10.08
C ARG A 340 4.59 7.16 9.56
N PHE A 341 4.37 6.97 8.26
CA PHE A 341 4.09 5.65 7.67
C PHE A 341 5.07 4.56 8.11
N GLY A 342 6.38 4.84 8.20
CA GLY A 342 7.39 3.89 8.69
C GLY A 342 7.23 3.41 10.13
N GLU A 343 6.42 4.09 10.95
CA GLU A 343 6.08 3.65 12.31
C GLU A 343 4.99 2.56 12.30
N PHE A 344 4.20 2.47 11.23
CA PHE A 344 2.98 1.65 11.18
C PHE A 344 2.97 0.59 10.06
N ALA A 345 3.61 0.87 8.92
CA ALA A 345 3.38 0.17 7.66
C ALA A 345 3.78 -1.33 7.64
N THR A 346 4.49 -1.82 8.67
CA THR A 346 4.89 -3.23 8.82
C THR A 346 4.18 -3.96 9.99
N ILE A 347 3.23 -3.27 10.65
CA ILE A 347 2.30 -3.85 11.62
C ILE A 347 1.27 -4.76 10.92
N PRO A 348 0.50 -4.28 9.91
CA PRO A 348 -0.49 -5.11 9.21
C PRO A 348 0.15 -5.97 8.12
N ASP A 349 -0.63 -6.85 7.51
CA ASP A 349 -0.24 -7.52 6.26
C ASP A 349 -0.48 -6.63 5.03
N ILE A 350 -1.42 -5.69 5.14
CA ILE A 350 -1.80 -4.73 4.11
C ILE A 350 -1.89 -3.34 4.75
N ALA A 351 -0.99 -2.45 4.38
CA ALA A 351 -1.12 -1.04 4.74
C ALA A 351 -1.93 -0.29 3.69
N CYS A 352 -2.59 0.79 4.09
CA CYS A 352 -3.34 1.67 3.21
C CYS A 352 -3.18 3.10 3.68
N TYR A 353 -3.50 4.06 2.81
CA TYR A 353 -3.59 5.46 3.17
C TYR A 353 -4.71 6.17 2.39
N ASP A 354 -5.13 7.35 2.85
CA ASP A 354 -6.21 8.13 2.23
C ASP A 354 -5.86 9.60 1.90
N ALA A 355 -4.91 9.84 0.97
CA ALA A 355 -4.53 11.21 0.56
C ALA A 355 -5.36 11.87 -0.56
N TYR A 356 -6.53 12.41 -0.26
CA TYR A 356 -7.38 13.21 -1.16
C TYR A 356 -6.79 14.61 -1.41
N ARG A 357 -6.78 15.06 -2.68
CA ARG A 357 -6.07 16.30 -3.07
C ARG A 357 -6.98 17.45 -3.45
N VAL A 358 -8.30 17.24 -3.53
CA VAL A 358 -9.21 18.28 -4.03
C VAL A 358 -10.51 18.35 -3.22
N GLY A 359 -10.77 19.47 -2.56
CA GLY A 359 -12.02 19.73 -1.88
C GLY A 359 -12.22 18.96 -0.58
N ALA A 360 -11.28 18.13 -0.15
CA ALA A 360 -11.26 17.52 1.18
C ALA A 360 -10.32 18.30 2.12
N PRO A 361 -10.46 18.18 3.44
CA PRO A 361 -9.44 18.64 4.39
C PRO A 361 -8.05 18.08 4.05
N MET A 362 -7.02 18.92 4.16
CA MET A 362 -5.63 18.56 3.86
C MET A 362 -4.72 18.91 5.05
N PRO A 363 -3.92 17.96 5.58
CA PRO A 363 -2.99 18.21 6.70
C PRO A 363 -1.67 18.84 6.26
N ASP A 364 -1.38 18.73 4.97
CA ASP A 364 -0.18 19.26 4.35
C ASP A 364 -0.45 20.67 3.83
N LEU A 365 0.61 21.49 3.82
CA LEU A 365 0.55 22.85 3.31
C LEU A 365 -0.02 22.84 1.89
N SER A 366 -1.26 23.29 1.78
CA SER A 366 -1.97 23.43 0.54
C SER A 366 -1.95 24.90 0.11
N PRO A 367 -1.71 25.21 -1.17
CA PRO A 367 -1.73 26.60 -1.61
C PRO A 367 -3.14 27.20 -1.58
N ASP A 368 -4.17 26.35 -1.61
CA ASP A 368 -5.57 26.73 -1.48
C ASP A 368 -6.27 25.77 -0.49
N PRO A 369 -7.21 26.23 0.34
CA PRO A 369 -7.92 25.36 1.29
C PRO A 369 -8.74 24.27 0.59
N TRP A 370 -9.10 24.49 -0.68
CA TRP A 370 -9.95 23.61 -1.49
C TRP A 370 -9.18 22.72 -2.47
N GLY A 371 -7.85 22.83 -2.59
CA GLY A 371 -7.13 21.96 -3.52
C GLY A 371 -5.62 22.09 -3.51
N ASN A 372 -4.95 20.96 -3.71
CA ASN A 372 -3.49 20.83 -3.77
C ASN A 372 -3.05 20.13 -5.06
N LEU A 373 -1.75 19.89 -5.21
CA LEU A 373 -1.16 19.19 -6.33
C LEU A 373 -1.63 17.74 -6.39
N LEU A 374 -2.18 17.31 -7.54
CA LEU A 374 -2.65 15.94 -7.74
C LEU A 374 -1.50 14.92 -7.64
N GLU A 375 -0.30 15.29 -8.11
CA GLU A 375 0.90 14.45 -8.08
C GLU A 375 1.41 14.11 -6.66
N LEU A 376 0.86 14.75 -5.61
CA LEU A 376 1.10 14.31 -4.24
C LEU A 376 0.48 12.93 -3.97
N ALA A 377 -0.55 12.51 -4.69
CA ALA A 377 -1.09 11.15 -4.59
C ALA A 377 -0.02 10.09 -4.94
N ALA A 378 0.77 10.31 -6.00
CA ALA A 378 1.92 9.44 -6.29
C ALA A 378 2.98 9.50 -5.19
N THR A 379 3.25 10.69 -4.66
CA THR A 379 4.26 10.91 -3.62
C THR A 379 3.93 10.13 -2.34
N TYR A 380 2.70 10.25 -1.83
CA TYR A 380 2.26 9.48 -0.66
C TYR A 380 2.25 7.97 -0.92
N THR A 381 1.88 7.53 -2.14
CA THR A 381 1.95 6.11 -2.50
C THR A 381 3.38 5.58 -2.47
N GLU A 382 4.33 6.31 -3.04
CA GLU A 382 5.76 5.93 -3.03
C GLU A 382 6.31 5.84 -1.60
N ASP A 383 5.92 6.79 -0.74
CA ASP A 383 6.28 6.79 0.68
C ASP A 383 5.70 5.58 1.43
N LEU A 384 4.39 5.32 1.31
CA LEU A 384 3.77 4.16 1.98
C LEU A 384 4.45 2.87 1.53
N ARG A 385 4.57 2.70 0.22
CA ARG A 385 5.20 1.55 -0.41
C ARG A 385 6.59 1.32 0.17
N ALA A 386 7.47 2.32 0.12
CA ALA A 386 8.84 2.19 0.59
C ALA A 386 8.94 1.73 2.06
N ASN A 387 7.93 2.02 2.87
CA ASN A 387 7.85 1.61 4.27
C ASN A 387 7.20 0.23 4.49
N CYS A 388 6.36 -0.27 3.57
CA CYS A 388 5.69 -1.58 3.70
C CYS A 388 6.35 -2.72 2.91
N GLU A 389 7.20 -2.45 1.91
CA GLU A 389 7.86 -3.47 1.06
C GLU A 389 8.46 -4.63 1.90
N PRO A 390 8.30 -5.92 1.56
CA PRO A 390 7.64 -6.49 0.38
C PRO A 390 6.13 -6.71 0.54
N LEU A 391 5.49 -6.18 1.59
CA LEU A 391 4.06 -6.36 1.79
C LEU A 391 3.25 -5.57 0.74
N PRO A 392 2.11 -6.10 0.28
CA PRO A 392 1.21 -5.33 -0.56
C PRO A 392 0.62 -4.14 0.20
N PHE A 393 0.17 -3.14 -0.54
CA PHE A 393 -0.58 -2.02 0.00
C PHE A 393 -1.81 -1.73 -0.87
N TRP A 394 -2.82 -1.16 -0.25
CA TRP A 394 -4.01 -0.63 -0.91
C TRP A 394 -4.02 0.91 -0.81
N VAL A 395 -4.95 1.54 -1.51
CA VAL A 395 -5.15 2.99 -1.44
C VAL A 395 -6.62 3.30 -1.27
N TRP A 396 -6.92 4.34 -0.50
CA TRP A 396 -8.19 5.04 -0.67
C TRP A 396 -8.04 6.11 -1.74
N ALA A 397 -8.70 5.89 -2.86
CA ALA A 397 -8.88 6.88 -3.89
C ALA A 397 -10.03 7.82 -3.52
N GLN A 398 -9.87 9.09 -3.89
CA GLN A 398 -10.90 10.09 -3.66
C GLN A 398 -12.11 9.81 -4.55
N GLY A 399 -13.29 9.67 -3.95
CA GLY A 399 -14.55 9.43 -4.63
C GLY A 399 -15.53 10.59 -4.51
N ALA A 400 -16.80 10.30 -4.78
CA ALA A 400 -17.90 11.20 -4.44
C ALA A 400 -18.03 11.28 -2.91
N HIS A 401 -17.96 12.48 -2.36
CA HIS A 401 -18.25 12.75 -0.96
C HIS A 401 -18.67 14.21 -0.77
N THR A 402 -19.37 14.48 0.33
CA THR A 402 -19.78 15.82 0.72
C THR A 402 -18.66 16.50 1.50
N TRP A 403 -18.13 17.59 0.97
CA TRP A 403 -17.15 18.45 1.62
C TRP A 403 -17.44 19.90 1.32
N ASP A 404 -17.17 20.78 2.28
CA ASP A 404 -17.52 22.20 2.18
C ASP A 404 -16.36 23.09 1.69
N GLU A 405 -15.12 22.59 1.72
CA GLU A 405 -13.91 23.38 1.45
C GLU A 405 -13.95 24.05 0.08
N ARG A 406 -14.58 23.40 -0.92
CA ARG A 406 -14.58 23.82 -2.34
C ARG A 406 -15.93 24.33 -2.84
N VAL A 407 -17.02 24.27 -2.08
CA VAL A 407 -18.36 24.54 -2.62
C VAL A 407 -18.66 26.01 -2.84
N TRP A 408 -18.00 26.90 -2.09
CA TRP A 408 -18.16 28.35 -2.24
C TRP A 408 -16.82 29.04 -2.09
N VAL A 409 -16.28 29.57 -3.20
CA VAL A 409 -14.94 30.17 -3.25
C VAL A 409 -15.04 31.53 -3.91
N ASN A 410 -14.52 32.57 -3.26
CA ASN A 410 -14.51 33.94 -3.78
C ASN A 410 -15.91 34.43 -4.22
N ASN A 411 -16.95 34.17 -3.41
CA ASN A 411 -18.35 34.49 -3.69
C ASN A 411 -18.93 33.85 -4.97
N GLN A 412 -18.37 32.72 -5.39
CA GLN A 412 -18.85 31.94 -6.53
C GLN A 412 -19.01 30.48 -6.13
N LEU A 413 -20.00 29.82 -6.74
CA LEU A 413 -20.16 28.38 -6.61
C LEU A 413 -18.86 27.71 -7.10
N GLY A 414 -18.38 26.73 -6.34
CA GLY A 414 -17.34 25.79 -6.75
C GLY A 414 -17.91 24.39 -6.96
N ARG A 415 -17.18 23.36 -6.54
CA ARG A 415 -17.64 21.96 -6.65
C ARG A 415 -17.65 21.26 -5.30
N ALA A 416 -18.63 20.38 -5.13
CA ALA A 416 -18.78 19.52 -3.95
C ALA A 416 -17.90 18.26 -4.02
N CYS A 417 -17.66 17.75 -5.24
CA CYS A 417 -16.87 16.56 -5.48
C CYS A 417 -15.72 16.88 -6.46
N PRO A 418 -14.64 16.06 -6.48
CA PRO A 418 -13.68 16.11 -7.56
C PRO A 418 -14.34 15.90 -8.92
N THR A 419 -13.80 16.50 -9.98
CA THR A 419 -14.26 16.24 -11.34
C THR A 419 -13.86 14.82 -11.77
N PRO A 420 -14.52 14.26 -12.79
CA PRO A 420 -14.08 13.02 -13.42
C PRO A 420 -12.57 12.95 -13.72
N GLU A 421 -11.98 14.04 -14.25
CA GLU A 421 -10.56 14.13 -14.58
C GLU A 421 -9.68 14.07 -13.32
N GLU A 422 -10.05 14.79 -12.27
CA GLU A 422 -9.34 14.80 -10.99
C GLU A 422 -9.37 13.42 -10.32
N ILE A 423 -10.48 12.69 -10.42
CA ILE A 423 -10.61 11.31 -9.95
C ILE A 423 -9.68 10.39 -10.74
N ARG A 424 -9.75 10.43 -12.09
CA ARG A 424 -8.91 9.60 -12.96
C ARG A 424 -7.42 9.79 -12.68
N VAL A 425 -6.97 11.04 -12.65
CA VAL A 425 -5.55 11.39 -12.49
C VAL A 425 -5.02 10.92 -11.14
N GLN A 426 -5.74 11.19 -10.04
CA GLN A 426 -5.32 10.72 -8.71
C GLN A 426 -5.23 9.20 -8.64
N LEU A 427 -6.22 8.47 -9.17
CA LEU A 427 -6.19 7.01 -9.19
C LEU A 427 -5.03 6.46 -10.03
N TRP A 428 -4.78 7.03 -11.22
CA TRP A 428 -3.68 6.61 -12.09
C TRP A 428 -2.33 6.76 -11.40
N LEU A 429 -2.12 7.87 -10.69
CA LEU A 429 -0.91 8.12 -9.91
C LEU A 429 -0.71 7.08 -8.80
N GLN A 430 -1.79 6.59 -8.18
CA GLN A 430 -1.69 5.54 -7.16
C GLN A 430 -1.42 4.16 -7.77
N LEU A 431 -2.17 3.76 -8.81
CA LEU A 431 -2.03 2.46 -9.46
C LEU A 431 -0.67 2.27 -10.12
N SER A 432 -0.16 3.31 -10.76
CA SER A 432 1.12 3.33 -11.44
C SER A 432 2.33 3.13 -10.53
N ARG A 433 2.14 3.20 -9.20
CA ARG A 433 3.14 2.89 -8.17
C ARG A 433 2.96 1.49 -7.57
N GLY A 434 2.07 0.69 -8.14
CA GLY A 434 1.94 -0.73 -7.84
C GLY A 434 0.90 -1.09 -6.78
N ALA A 435 -0.05 -0.19 -6.46
CA ALA A 435 -1.14 -0.47 -5.54
C ALA A 435 -1.87 -1.78 -5.90
N LYS A 436 -2.19 -2.59 -4.87
CA LYS A 436 -2.79 -3.92 -5.02
C LYS A 436 -4.27 -3.96 -4.64
N GLY A 437 -4.91 -2.79 -4.57
CA GLY A 437 -6.31 -2.62 -4.23
C GLY A 437 -6.68 -1.14 -4.21
N VAL A 438 -7.95 -0.86 -4.51
CA VAL A 438 -8.53 0.47 -4.54
C VAL A 438 -9.79 0.47 -3.69
N LEU A 439 -9.83 1.36 -2.71
CA LEU A 439 -11.01 1.63 -1.91
C LEU A 439 -11.44 3.08 -2.21
N TRP A 440 -12.73 3.34 -2.31
CA TRP A 440 -13.26 4.64 -2.67
C TRP A 440 -13.90 5.34 -1.48
N PHE A 441 -13.41 6.54 -1.17
CA PHE A 441 -13.96 7.38 -0.11
C PHE A 441 -14.76 8.56 -0.67
N ILE A 442 -16.09 8.54 -0.61
CA ILE A 442 -16.95 7.36 -0.40
C ILE A 442 -17.62 7.04 -1.75
N GLY A 443 -18.89 6.65 -1.79
CA GLY A 443 -19.67 6.75 -3.03
C GLY A 443 -20.82 7.73 -2.89
N PHE A 444 -21.95 7.48 -3.56
CA PHE A 444 -22.97 8.51 -3.70
C PHE A 444 -24.37 8.01 -3.31
N ASP A 445 -25.00 8.76 -2.40
CA ASP A 445 -26.41 8.67 -2.07
C ASP A 445 -27.04 10.06 -2.24
N GLU A 446 -27.92 10.18 -3.23
CA GLU A 446 -28.44 11.47 -3.66
C GLU A 446 -29.25 12.18 -2.58
N ALA A 447 -30.09 11.45 -1.84
CA ALA A 447 -30.93 12.03 -0.80
C ALA A 447 -30.07 12.59 0.33
N ARG A 448 -29.08 11.80 0.79
CA ARG A 448 -28.13 12.24 1.81
C ARG A 448 -27.31 13.44 1.36
N PHE A 449 -26.88 13.46 0.10
CA PHE A 449 -26.10 14.55 -0.48
C PHE A 449 -26.91 15.85 -0.56
N ARG A 450 -28.16 15.76 -1.00
CA ARG A 450 -29.10 16.90 -1.04
C ARG A 450 -29.38 17.44 0.36
N ASP A 451 -29.68 16.56 1.31
CA ASP A 451 -29.99 16.93 2.69
C ASP A 451 -28.81 17.62 3.37
N TYR A 452 -27.58 17.16 3.11
CA TYR A 452 -26.36 17.79 3.62
C TYR A 452 -26.26 19.24 3.17
N TYR A 453 -26.27 19.51 1.86
CA TYR A 453 -26.04 20.87 1.35
C TYR A 453 -27.22 21.81 1.53
N MET A 454 -28.45 21.30 1.69
CA MET A 454 -29.57 22.14 2.13
C MET A 454 -29.33 22.74 3.52
N ARG A 455 -28.55 22.07 4.37
CA ARG A 455 -28.22 22.48 5.73
C ARG A 455 -26.82 23.08 5.89
N SER A 456 -25.96 22.99 4.88
CA SER A 456 -24.58 23.51 4.94
C SER A 456 -24.57 25.04 5.08
N ASP A 457 -23.72 25.52 5.99
CA ASP A 457 -23.44 26.95 6.18
C ASP A 457 -22.46 27.51 5.13
N ALA A 458 -21.83 26.64 4.33
CA ALA A 458 -20.90 27.06 3.29
C ALA A 458 -21.60 27.69 2.08
N LEU A 459 -22.92 27.49 1.92
CA LEU A 459 -23.70 28.02 0.80
C LEU A 459 -24.55 29.22 1.22
N PRO A 460 -24.72 30.22 0.34
CA PRO A 460 -25.66 31.31 0.59
C PRO A 460 -27.10 30.77 0.76
N GLN A 461 -27.91 31.50 1.51
CA GLN A 461 -29.32 31.15 1.70
C GLN A 461 -30.14 31.42 0.44
N GLU A 462 -29.80 32.50 -0.28
CA GLU A 462 -30.41 32.86 -1.55
C GLU A 462 -30.12 31.78 -2.61
N ASN A 463 -31.16 31.32 -3.32
CA ASN A 463 -31.08 30.30 -4.36
C ASN A 463 -30.48 28.94 -3.92
N ARG A 464 -30.41 28.67 -2.61
CA ARG A 464 -29.79 27.45 -2.07
C ARG A 464 -30.29 26.17 -2.75
N ALA A 465 -31.61 26.01 -2.92
CA ALA A 465 -32.18 24.82 -3.55
C ALA A 465 -31.63 24.59 -4.98
N GLN A 466 -31.46 25.65 -5.78
CA GLN A 466 -30.90 25.55 -7.12
C GLN A 466 -29.40 25.20 -7.10
N LEU A 467 -28.64 25.79 -6.18
CA LEU A 467 -27.22 25.47 -6.00
C LEU A 467 -27.05 24.01 -5.58
N VAL A 468 -27.89 23.52 -4.68
CA VAL A 468 -27.87 22.14 -4.20
C VAL A 468 -28.09 21.15 -5.33
N GLU A 469 -29.04 21.37 -6.25
CA GLU A 469 -29.21 20.46 -7.40
C GLU A 469 -27.98 20.44 -8.32
N THR A 470 -27.26 21.57 -8.44
CA THR A 470 -25.98 21.62 -9.15
C THR A 470 -24.92 20.76 -8.43
N LEU A 471 -24.85 20.84 -7.10
CA LEU A 471 -23.92 20.01 -6.32
C LEU A 471 -24.28 18.51 -6.36
N VAL A 472 -25.57 18.18 -6.34
CA VAL A 472 -26.06 16.81 -6.54
C VAL A 472 -25.59 16.26 -7.90
N GLN A 473 -25.68 17.07 -8.95
CA GLN A 473 -25.16 16.71 -10.27
C GLN A 473 -23.64 16.45 -10.24
N HIS A 474 -22.86 17.26 -9.51
CA HIS A 474 -21.43 16.99 -9.31
C HIS A 474 -21.17 15.63 -8.64
N GLY A 475 -21.99 15.25 -7.66
CA GLY A 475 -21.90 13.96 -7.00
C GLY A 475 -22.22 12.78 -7.92
N ARG A 476 -23.25 12.91 -8.78
CA ARG A 476 -23.56 11.93 -9.83
C ARG A 476 -22.39 11.74 -10.79
N GLU A 477 -21.81 12.83 -11.29
CA GLU A 477 -20.67 12.80 -12.22
C GLU A 477 -19.47 12.06 -11.62
N ALA A 478 -19.13 12.39 -10.37
CA ALA A 478 -18.04 11.73 -9.65
C ALA A 478 -18.29 10.21 -9.50
N PHE A 479 -19.51 9.82 -9.12
CA PHE A 479 -19.86 8.42 -8.93
C PHE A 479 -19.93 7.60 -10.23
N GLU A 480 -20.37 8.21 -11.32
CA GLU A 480 -20.31 7.59 -12.64
C GLU A 480 -18.85 7.41 -13.11
N GLU A 481 -17.95 8.33 -12.75
CA GLU A 481 -16.52 8.13 -12.99
C GLU A 481 -15.96 6.94 -12.20
N GLN A 482 -16.29 6.83 -10.91
CA GLN A 482 -15.89 5.67 -10.08
C GLN A 482 -16.37 4.36 -10.70
N THR A 483 -17.64 4.32 -11.16
CA THR A 483 -18.22 3.18 -11.87
C THR A 483 -17.42 2.82 -13.12
N ARG A 484 -17.08 3.82 -13.94
CA ARG A 484 -16.33 3.60 -15.18
C ARG A 484 -14.93 3.05 -14.90
N LEU A 485 -14.25 3.62 -13.91
CA LEU A 485 -12.91 3.20 -13.50
C LEU A 485 -12.92 1.78 -12.92
N ASN A 486 -13.92 1.43 -12.11
CA ASN A 486 -14.06 0.06 -11.61
C ASN A 486 -14.22 -0.96 -12.75
N ARG A 487 -15.07 -0.65 -13.75
CA ARG A 487 -15.26 -1.50 -14.94
C ARG A 487 -14.00 -1.61 -15.78
N PHE A 488 -13.26 -0.52 -15.94
CA PHE A 488 -11.97 -0.50 -16.63
C PHE A 488 -10.93 -1.39 -15.91
N LEU A 489 -10.89 -1.34 -14.58
CA LEU A 489 -9.93 -2.09 -13.78
C LEU A 489 -10.23 -3.59 -13.70
N GLU A 490 -11.50 -4.01 -13.74
CA GLU A 490 -11.90 -5.41 -13.54
C GLU A 490 -11.06 -6.42 -14.37
N PRO A 491 -10.90 -6.29 -15.69
CA PRO A 491 -10.06 -7.22 -16.46
C PRO A 491 -8.55 -7.08 -16.19
N LEU A 492 -8.11 -5.97 -15.59
CA LEU A 492 -6.69 -5.68 -15.32
C LEU A 492 -6.24 -6.20 -13.95
N LYS A 493 -7.18 -6.38 -13.00
CA LYS A 493 -6.90 -6.79 -11.61
C LYS A 493 -5.92 -7.98 -11.50
N PRO A 494 -6.12 -9.13 -12.19
CA PRO A 494 -5.22 -10.28 -12.05
C PRO A 494 -3.78 -9.96 -12.48
N THR A 495 -3.62 -9.14 -13.51
CA THR A 495 -2.32 -8.72 -14.01
C THR A 495 -1.66 -7.71 -13.10
N ILE A 496 -2.38 -6.69 -12.63
CA ILE A 496 -1.83 -5.68 -11.69
C ILE A 496 -1.30 -6.36 -10.44
N LEU A 497 -2.03 -7.36 -9.91
CA LEU A 497 -1.58 -8.15 -8.78
C LEU A 497 -0.19 -8.78 -9.04
N GLN A 498 0.11 -9.21 -10.27
CA GLN A 498 1.32 -9.94 -10.68
C GLN A 498 2.44 -9.05 -11.23
N THR A 499 2.26 -7.74 -11.23
CA THR A 499 3.26 -6.79 -11.70
C THR A 499 3.89 -6.04 -10.55
N GLU A 500 5.06 -5.48 -10.76
CA GLU A 500 5.77 -4.70 -9.76
C GLU A 500 6.44 -3.45 -10.34
N TRP A 501 6.46 -2.37 -9.57
CA TRP A 501 6.97 -1.07 -10.01
C TRP A 501 8.47 -1.10 -10.24
N ARG A 502 8.87 -0.60 -11.41
CA ARG A 502 10.26 -0.35 -11.76
C ARG A 502 10.49 1.16 -11.85
N PRO A 503 11.13 1.78 -10.85
CA PRO A 503 11.42 3.21 -10.89
C PRO A 503 12.39 3.54 -12.03
N ASN A 504 12.32 4.78 -12.53
CA ASN A 504 13.25 5.35 -13.52
C ASN A 504 13.40 4.57 -14.83
N ALA A 505 12.46 3.68 -15.16
CA ALA A 505 12.52 2.86 -16.36
C ALA A 505 12.04 3.57 -17.63
N VAL A 506 11.45 4.76 -17.50
CA VAL A 506 10.81 5.49 -18.59
C VAL A 506 11.44 6.87 -18.71
N ARG A 507 11.79 7.24 -19.94
CA ARG A 507 12.26 8.58 -20.29
C ARG A 507 11.31 9.18 -21.31
N ILE A 508 10.81 10.38 -21.02
CA ILE A 508 9.98 11.15 -21.95
C ILE A 508 10.93 11.88 -22.89
N LEU A 509 10.87 11.56 -24.18
CA LEU A 509 11.71 12.16 -25.22
C LEU A 509 11.07 13.42 -25.80
N ARG A 510 9.75 13.37 -26.02
CA ARG A 510 8.97 14.47 -26.57
C ARG A 510 7.54 14.44 -26.04
N ALA A 511 6.95 15.61 -25.85
CA ALA A 511 5.53 15.86 -25.57
C ALA A 511 5.30 17.37 -25.70
N THR A 512 4.05 17.83 -25.60
CA THR A 512 3.74 19.27 -25.55
C THR A 512 4.39 19.97 -24.36
N ARG A 513 4.28 19.37 -23.16
CA ARG A 513 4.99 19.80 -21.94
C ARG A 513 5.59 18.58 -21.22
N PRO A 514 6.77 18.09 -21.64
CA PRO A 514 7.39 16.86 -21.13
C PRO A 514 7.57 16.82 -19.61
N GLU A 515 7.87 17.97 -19.00
CA GLU A 515 8.06 18.13 -17.55
C GLU A 515 6.74 18.07 -16.75
N ARG A 516 5.60 18.14 -17.44
CA ARG A 516 4.24 18.02 -16.88
C ARG A 516 3.56 16.72 -17.31
N LEU A 517 4.36 15.70 -17.63
CA LEU A 517 3.89 14.35 -17.94
C LEU A 517 4.58 13.37 -16.98
N ASP A 518 3.79 12.61 -16.23
CA ASP A 518 4.28 11.51 -15.41
C ASP A 518 4.18 10.19 -16.19
N ALA A 519 5.23 9.37 -16.10
CA ALA A 519 5.32 8.09 -16.77
C ALA A 519 5.96 7.05 -15.85
N SER A 520 5.21 6.00 -15.49
CA SER A 520 5.65 4.98 -14.55
C SER A 520 5.37 3.57 -15.06
N LEU A 521 6.25 2.63 -14.74
CA LEU A 521 6.26 1.29 -15.31
C LEU A 521 6.03 0.23 -14.23
N LEU A 522 5.05 -0.64 -14.44
CA LEU A 522 4.93 -1.90 -13.73
C LEU A 522 5.37 -3.05 -14.64
N ILE A 523 6.18 -3.96 -14.11
CA ILE A 523 6.75 -5.10 -14.82
C ILE A 523 6.14 -6.39 -14.28
N GLY A 524 5.65 -7.24 -15.16
CA GLY A 524 5.29 -8.63 -14.88
C GLY A 524 6.24 -9.60 -15.57
N GLU A 525 5.92 -10.89 -15.48
CA GLU A 525 6.70 -11.94 -16.16
C GLU A 525 6.58 -11.86 -17.69
N ARG A 526 5.39 -11.51 -18.20
CA ARG A 526 5.07 -11.51 -19.64
C ARG A 526 4.52 -10.19 -20.15
N VAL A 527 4.43 -9.18 -19.28
CA VAL A 527 3.79 -7.90 -19.58
C VAL A 527 4.56 -6.76 -18.95
N ALA A 528 4.51 -5.59 -19.57
CA ALA A 528 4.80 -4.32 -18.92
C ALA A 528 3.61 -3.37 -19.07
N LEU A 529 3.27 -2.69 -17.98
CA LEU A 529 2.18 -1.74 -17.86
C LEU A 529 2.79 -0.34 -17.67
N LEU A 530 2.76 0.46 -18.72
CA LEU A 530 3.24 1.84 -18.69
C LEU A 530 2.05 2.78 -18.46
N TRP A 531 2.03 3.42 -17.31
CA TRP A 531 1.01 4.37 -16.90
C TRP A 531 1.49 5.77 -17.23
N LEU A 532 0.64 6.53 -17.92
CA LEU A 532 0.88 7.92 -18.31
C LEU A 532 -0.15 8.81 -17.64
N THR A 533 0.31 9.93 -17.10
CA THR A 533 -0.57 10.88 -16.41
C THR A 533 -0.18 12.31 -16.73
N ASN A 534 -1.14 13.05 -17.27
CA ASN A 534 -1.01 14.46 -17.58
C ASN A 534 -1.09 15.30 -16.30
N LEU A 535 0.00 15.96 -15.97
CA LEU A 535 0.11 16.91 -14.87
C LEU A 535 0.06 18.37 -15.36
N ASP A 536 -0.21 18.58 -16.65
CA ASP A 536 -0.37 19.90 -17.22
C ASP A 536 -1.76 20.45 -16.95
N TYR A 537 -1.96 20.97 -15.74
CA TYR A 537 -3.19 21.63 -15.35
C TYR A 537 -2.95 22.93 -14.60
N THR A 538 -3.99 23.76 -14.57
CA THR A 538 -4.15 24.86 -13.62
C THR A 538 -5.28 24.54 -12.64
N ARG A 539 -5.09 24.90 -11.37
CA ARG A 539 -6.09 24.64 -10.31
C ARG A 539 -7.22 25.65 -10.43
N HIS A 540 -8.46 25.18 -10.28
CA HIS A 540 -9.64 26.05 -10.34
C HIS A 540 -10.78 25.47 -9.47
N PRO A 541 -11.57 26.31 -8.75
CA PRO A 541 -12.63 25.83 -7.84
C PRO A 541 -13.72 25.00 -8.54
N GLN A 542 -13.99 25.27 -9.82
CA GLN A 542 -14.91 24.49 -10.67
C GLN A 542 -14.28 23.26 -11.36
N GLY A 543 -13.12 22.78 -10.94
CA GLY A 543 -12.40 21.69 -11.58
C GLY A 543 -11.06 22.11 -12.16
N TYR A 544 -10.01 21.32 -11.98
CA TYR A 544 -8.69 21.61 -12.54
C TYR A 544 -8.78 21.62 -14.08
N ARG A 545 -8.08 22.54 -14.73
CA ARG A 545 -8.13 22.76 -16.17
C ARG A 545 -6.88 22.16 -16.81
N PHE A 546 -7.05 21.00 -17.44
CA PHE A 546 -5.95 20.29 -18.08
C PHE A 546 -5.71 20.79 -19.50
N ALA A 547 -4.47 21.17 -19.82
CA ALA A 547 -4.04 21.37 -21.19
C ALA A 547 -3.78 20.02 -21.86
N THR A 548 -3.94 19.93 -23.18
CA THR A 548 -3.73 18.69 -23.91
C THR A 548 -2.23 18.39 -24.07
N GLN A 549 -1.83 17.16 -23.77
CA GLN A 549 -0.52 16.61 -24.14
C GLN A 549 -0.61 15.92 -25.49
N ARG A 550 0.25 16.29 -26.45
CA ARG A 550 0.30 15.71 -27.80
C ARG A 550 1.72 15.34 -28.21
N GLY A 551 1.82 14.50 -29.26
CA GLY A 551 3.08 14.14 -29.90
C GLY A 551 4.06 13.46 -28.95
N ILE A 552 3.53 12.62 -28.06
CA ILE A 552 4.26 12.00 -26.96
C ILE A 552 5.16 10.89 -27.51
N GLU A 553 6.44 10.97 -27.21
CA GLU A 553 7.44 9.97 -27.54
C GLU A 553 8.17 9.54 -26.28
N LEU A 554 8.20 8.23 -26.04
CA LEU A 554 8.72 7.64 -24.81
C LEU A 554 9.76 6.58 -25.14
N GLU A 555 10.82 6.56 -24.34
CA GLU A 555 11.79 5.46 -24.30
C GLU A 555 11.56 4.66 -23.01
N VAL A 556 11.22 3.39 -23.17
CA VAL A 556 10.96 2.48 -22.06
C VAL A 556 12.07 1.44 -21.99
N SER A 557 12.83 1.44 -20.91
CA SER A 557 13.84 0.43 -20.62
C SER A 557 13.15 -0.84 -20.12
N LEU A 558 13.12 -1.88 -20.95
CA LEU A 558 12.47 -3.14 -20.62
C LEU A 558 13.50 -4.12 -20.02
N PRO A 559 13.07 -5.01 -19.10
CA PRO A 559 13.95 -6.07 -18.65
C PRO A 559 14.27 -7.07 -19.77
N ARG A 560 15.44 -7.70 -19.72
CA ARG A 560 15.97 -8.54 -20.81
C ARG A 560 15.08 -9.74 -21.19
N TRP A 561 14.29 -10.25 -20.24
CA TRP A 561 13.38 -11.37 -20.48
C TRP A 561 12.08 -10.95 -21.17
N LEU A 562 11.74 -9.66 -21.11
CA LEU A 562 10.49 -9.15 -21.64
C LEU A 562 10.70 -8.62 -23.05
N LYS A 563 10.24 -9.39 -24.04
CA LYS A 563 10.35 -9.06 -25.46
C LYS A 563 8.96 -8.83 -26.04
N PRO A 564 8.38 -7.63 -25.91
CA PRO A 564 7.02 -7.39 -26.36
C PRO A 564 6.89 -7.58 -27.87
N LYS A 565 5.78 -8.17 -28.28
CA LYS A 565 5.37 -8.37 -29.68
C LYS A 565 4.20 -7.47 -30.07
N ALA A 566 3.42 -7.04 -29.08
CA ALA A 566 2.29 -6.15 -29.28
C ALA A 566 2.30 -5.06 -28.20
N ALA A 567 1.84 -3.88 -28.60
CA ALA A 567 1.57 -2.77 -27.71
C ALA A 567 0.16 -2.24 -27.99
N LYS A 568 -0.53 -1.83 -26.94
CA LYS A 568 -1.84 -1.19 -27.04
C LYS A 568 -1.97 -0.08 -26.02
N LEU A 569 -2.64 1.01 -26.39
CA LEU A 569 -3.05 2.07 -25.47
C LEU A 569 -4.47 1.78 -25.00
N LEU A 570 -4.65 1.74 -23.69
CA LEU A 570 -5.93 1.59 -23.02
C LEU A 570 -6.29 2.91 -22.33
N ALA A 571 -7.53 3.35 -22.51
CA ALA A 571 -8.10 4.46 -21.76
C ALA A 571 -9.54 4.13 -21.30
N PRO A 572 -10.01 4.67 -20.16
CA PRO A 572 -11.30 4.30 -19.58
C PRO A 572 -12.51 4.46 -20.51
N GLN A 573 -12.56 5.51 -21.35
CA GLN A 573 -13.64 5.74 -22.32
C GLN A 573 -13.23 5.37 -23.75
N ALA A 574 -12.02 5.74 -24.18
CA ALA A 574 -11.61 5.56 -25.58
C ALA A 574 -11.33 4.10 -25.97
N GLY A 575 -11.27 3.20 -24.98
CA GLY A 575 -11.09 1.77 -25.19
C GLY A 575 -9.65 1.40 -25.56
N GLU A 576 -9.51 0.38 -26.40
CA GLU A 576 -8.22 -0.18 -26.80
C GLU A 576 -7.82 0.32 -28.20
N THR A 577 -6.63 0.90 -28.31
CA THR A 577 -6.04 1.30 -29.59
C THR A 577 -4.68 0.61 -29.80
N PRO A 578 -4.46 -0.12 -30.91
CA PRO A 578 -3.14 -0.68 -31.23
C PRO A 578 -2.07 0.41 -31.31
N LEU A 579 -0.91 0.16 -30.70
CA LEU A 579 0.19 1.10 -30.65
C LEU A 579 1.39 0.53 -31.42
N LYS A 580 1.94 1.32 -32.34
CA LYS A 580 3.21 0.99 -32.98
C LYS A 580 4.36 1.32 -32.02
N PHE A 581 5.37 0.46 -32.02
CA PHE A 581 6.59 0.68 -31.24
C PHE A 581 7.79 0.07 -31.95
N ALA A 582 8.97 0.59 -31.65
CA ALA A 582 10.23 0.03 -32.11
C ALA A 582 11.02 -0.53 -30.93
N LEU A 583 11.73 -1.64 -31.15
CA LEU A 583 12.69 -2.17 -30.17
C LEU A 583 14.10 -1.83 -30.61
N THR A 584 14.86 -1.14 -29.76
CA THR A 584 16.25 -0.77 -30.03
C THR A 584 17.08 -0.96 -28.77
N GLY A 585 18.06 -1.86 -28.80
CA GLY A 585 18.98 -2.08 -27.67
C GLY A 585 18.29 -2.46 -26.34
N GLY A 586 17.20 -3.23 -26.38
CA GLY A 586 16.44 -3.60 -25.16
C GLY A 586 15.48 -2.52 -24.65
N LYS A 587 15.31 -1.42 -25.40
CA LYS A 587 14.38 -0.34 -25.11
C LYS A 587 13.23 -0.35 -26.10
N ALA A 588 12.03 -0.03 -25.65
CA ALA A 588 10.86 0.21 -26.51
C ALA A 588 10.69 1.72 -26.72
N ILE A 589 10.63 2.15 -27.99
CA ILE A 589 10.29 3.51 -28.38
C ILE A 589 8.81 3.53 -28.77
N LEU A 590 8.02 4.31 -28.04
CA LEU A 590 6.56 4.40 -28.18
C LEU A 590 6.18 5.80 -28.66
N GLN A 591 5.25 5.88 -29.61
CA GLN A 591 4.71 7.15 -30.10
C GLN A 591 3.20 7.18 -29.88
N ILE A 592 2.74 8.16 -29.12
CA ILE A 592 1.34 8.34 -28.74
C ILE A 592 0.91 9.73 -29.21
N GLU A 593 -0.17 9.80 -29.97
CA GLU A 593 -0.64 11.06 -30.55
C GLU A 593 -1.08 12.06 -29.47
N SER A 594 -1.87 11.60 -28.49
CA SER A 594 -2.35 12.42 -27.38
C SER A 594 -2.85 11.58 -26.20
N LEU A 595 -3.09 12.22 -25.06
CA LEU A 595 -3.81 11.63 -23.91
C LEU A 595 -5.24 12.19 -23.84
N PRO A 596 -6.23 11.54 -24.46
CA PRO A 596 -7.58 12.10 -24.58
C PRO A 596 -8.29 12.28 -23.23
N GLU A 597 -7.97 11.45 -22.23
CA GLU A 597 -8.60 11.43 -20.92
C GLU A 597 -7.66 11.84 -19.79
N GLN A 598 -6.63 12.65 -20.11
CA GLN A 598 -5.55 13.07 -19.20
C GLN A 598 -4.66 11.91 -18.72
N VAL A 599 -5.06 10.67 -18.95
CA VAL A 599 -4.37 9.45 -18.55
C VAL A 599 -4.28 8.47 -19.71
N GLY A 600 -3.37 7.51 -19.61
CA GLY A 600 -3.27 6.40 -20.54
C GLY A 600 -2.54 5.21 -19.91
N LEU A 601 -2.91 3.99 -20.32
CA LEU A 601 -2.21 2.77 -19.94
C LEU A 601 -1.71 2.08 -21.20
N VAL A 602 -0.40 2.09 -21.43
CA VAL A 602 0.21 1.31 -22.51
C VAL A 602 0.50 -0.10 -21.99
N TRP A 603 -0.08 -1.10 -22.63
CA TRP A 603 0.12 -2.51 -22.34
C TRP A 603 1.07 -3.13 -23.36
N LEU A 604 2.25 -3.52 -22.91
CA LEU A 604 3.27 -4.20 -23.70
C LEU A 604 3.24 -5.70 -23.39
N GLN A 605 2.90 -6.53 -24.39
CA GLN A 605 2.72 -7.97 -24.24
C GLN A 605 3.81 -8.75 -24.98
N ALA A 606 4.52 -9.65 -24.28
CA ALA A 606 5.54 -10.56 -24.85
C ALA A 606 4.95 -11.80 -25.55
#